data_AF-A0A834Z935-F1
#
_entry.id   AF-A0A834Z935-F1
#
_cell.length_a   1.000
_cell.length_b   1.000
_cell.length_c   1.000
_cell.angle_alpha   90.00
_cell.angle_beta   90.00
_cell.angle_gamma   90.00
#
_symmetry.space_group_name_H-M   'P 1'
#
loop_
_entity.id
_entity.type
_entity.pdbx_description
1 polymer ?
#
loop_
_entity_poly.entity_id
_entity_poly.type
_entity_poly.pdbx_seq_one_letter_code
_entity_poly.pdbx_strand_id
1 'polypeptide(L)'
;MQYLHAAISETLRLYPPDTKACRVDDIMPDGTEYSPERWLEYGTCRQENPFRFPVFHAGPRMCLGKDMAYVQMKSIAASVIERFEMNVVAKDTCPGICPR
;
A
#
# COMPACT_ATOMS: atom_id res chain seq x y z
N MET A 1 -11.58 -3.58 9.36
CA MET A 1 -11.18 -3.50 7.94
C MET A 1 -9.81 -4.17 7.75
N GLN A 2 -9.75 -5.51 7.75
CA GLN A 2 -8.47 -6.25 7.65
C GLN A 2 -7.87 -6.16 6.25
N TYR A 3 -8.71 -6.32 5.22
CA TYR A 3 -8.29 -6.15 3.83
C TYR A 3 -7.76 -4.74 3.53
N LEU A 4 -8.41 -3.69 4.06
CA LEU A 4 -7.93 -2.32 3.91
C LEU A 4 -6.55 -2.12 4.55
N HIS A 5 -6.30 -2.74 5.69
CA HIS A 5 -4.98 -2.68 6.32
C HIS A 5 -3.93 -3.37 5.48
N ALA A 6 -4.24 -4.57 4.96
CA ALA A 6 -3.38 -5.32 4.07
C ALA A 6 -3.06 -4.56 2.78
N ALA A 7 -4.08 -3.94 2.16
CA ALA A 7 -3.91 -3.10 0.98
C ALA A 7 -2.99 -1.90 1.25
N ILE A 8 -3.21 -1.18 2.36
CA ILE A 8 -2.33 -0.06 2.75
C ILE A 8 -0.90 -0.55 2.98
N SER A 9 -0.71 -1.68 3.66
CA SER A 9 0.62 -2.24 3.91
C SER A 9 1.31 -2.69 2.60
N GLU A 10 0.56 -3.24 1.65
CA GLU A 10 1.09 -3.60 0.33
C GLU A 10 1.48 -2.37 -0.47
N THR A 11 0.66 -1.32 -0.46
CA THR A 11 1.00 -0.02 -1.07
C THR A 11 2.27 0.56 -0.47
N LEU A 12 2.41 0.54 0.87
CA LEU A 12 3.60 1.02 1.56
C LEU A 12 4.84 0.15 1.30
N ARG A 13 4.69 -1.15 1.02
CA ARG A 13 5.78 -2.03 0.59
C ARG A 13 6.29 -1.67 -0.79
N LEU A 14 5.35 -1.41 -1.69
CA LEU A 14 5.61 -1.20 -3.12
C LEU A 14 6.07 0.22 -3.45
N TYR A 15 5.81 1.20 -2.57
CA TYR A 15 6.30 2.58 -2.69
C TYR A 15 7.42 2.88 -1.67
N PRO A 16 8.65 2.36 -1.85
CA PRO A 16 9.81 3.12 -1.43
C PRO A 16 9.89 4.39 -2.31
N PRO A 17 10.39 5.53 -1.81
CA PRO A 17 10.47 6.80 -2.54
C PRO A 17 11.43 6.80 -3.76
N ASP A 18 11.74 5.63 -4.32
CA ASP A 18 12.47 5.49 -5.57
C ASP A 18 11.51 5.17 -6.72
N THR A 19 11.40 6.16 -7.59
CA THR A 19 10.56 6.20 -8.78
C THR A 19 11.04 5.19 -9.82
N LYS A 20 10.28 4.12 -10.02
CA LYS A 20 10.47 3.20 -11.15
C LYS A 20 9.11 2.87 -11.80
N ALA A 21 9.13 2.63 -13.10
CA ALA A 21 7.93 2.44 -13.93
C ALA A 21 7.37 1.01 -13.93
N CYS A 22 6.06 0.84 -13.73
CA CYS A 22 5.37 -0.42 -14.00
C CYS A 22 5.42 -0.71 -15.50
N ARG A 23 5.91 -1.90 -15.89
CA ARG A 23 6.02 -2.32 -17.30
C ARG A 23 4.76 -3.04 -17.79
N VAL A 24 3.96 -3.57 -16.86
CA VAL A 24 2.71 -4.33 -17.09
C VAL A 24 1.72 -3.89 -16.00
N ASP A 25 0.41 -3.90 -16.31
CA ASP A 25 -0.64 -3.61 -15.33
C ASP A 25 -0.49 -4.50 -14.09
N ASP A 26 -0.69 -3.90 -12.91
CA ASP A 26 -0.56 -4.54 -11.59
C ASP A 26 0.81 -5.17 -11.26
N ILE A 27 1.82 -5.03 -12.13
CA ILE A 27 3.19 -5.53 -11.96
C ILE A 27 4.19 -4.36 -11.93
N MET A 28 4.83 -4.19 -10.78
CA MET A 28 5.84 -3.16 -10.50
C MET A 28 7.17 -3.51 -11.20
N PRO A 29 8.10 -2.56 -11.47
CA PRO A 29 9.37 -2.78 -12.17
C PRO A 29 10.33 -3.78 -11.52
N ASP A 30 10.10 -4.12 -10.24
CA ASP A 30 10.80 -5.21 -9.56
C ASP A 30 10.25 -6.60 -9.92
N GLY A 31 9.20 -6.65 -10.76
CA GLY A 31 8.50 -7.86 -11.16
C GLY A 31 7.48 -8.34 -10.15
N THR A 32 7.20 -7.58 -9.09
CA THR A 32 6.23 -7.98 -8.07
C THR A 32 4.82 -7.51 -8.40
N GLU A 33 3.88 -8.44 -8.29
CA GLU A 33 2.45 -8.18 -8.42
C GLU A 33 1.90 -7.54 -7.15
N TYR A 34 1.00 -6.56 -7.31
CA TYR A 34 0.25 -5.97 -6.20
C TYR A 34 -0.69 -7.02 -5.58
N SER A 35 -0.36 -7.53 -4.40
CA SER A 35 -1.15 -8.58 -3.73
C SER A 35 -1.34 -8.29 -2.24
N PRO A 36 -2.47 -7.66 -1.85
CA PRO A 36 -2.82 -7.45 -0.45
C PRO A 36 -2.93 -8.75 0.34
N GLU A 37 -3.36 -9.84 -0.32
CA GLU A 37 -3.58 -11.15 0.29
C GLU A 37 -2.32 -11.72 0.96
N ARG A 38 -1.13 -11.31 0.52
CA ARG A 38 0.15 -11.64 1.16
C ARG A 38 0.19 -11.31 2.65
N TRP A 39 -0.53 -10.27 3.07
CA TRP A 39 -0.58 -9.84 4.47
C TRP A 39 -1.73 -10.47 5.25
N LEU A 40 -2.62 -11.25 4.63
CA LEU A 40 -3.72 -11.92 5.31
C LEU A 40 -3.38 -13.38 5.62
N GLU A 41 -3.56 -13.78 6.88
CA GLU A 41 -3.55 -15.17 7.31
C GLU A 41 -4.91 -15.46 7.97
N TYR A 42 -5.71 -16.35 7.37
CA TYR A 42 -7.04 -16.73 7.87
C TYR A 42 -7.98 -15.54 8.17
N GLY A 43 -7.92 -14.49 7.36
CA GLY A 43 -8.73 -13.28 7.54
C GLY A 43 -8.20 -12.28 8.58
N THR A 44 -7.04 -12.56 9.18
CA THR A 44 -6.33 -11.63 10.09
C THR A 44 -5.12 -11.04 9.38
N CYS A 45 -4.84 -9.75 9.61
CA CYS A 45 -3.64 -9.14 9.04
C CYS A 45 -2.42 -9.58 9.86
N ARG A 46 -1.48 -10.27 9.21
CA ARG A 46 -0.20 -10.65 9.79
C ARG A 46 0.62 -9.40 10.09
N GLN A 47 1.17 -9.33 11.30
CA GLN A 47 2.18 -8.34 11.64
C GLN A 47 3.53 -8.80 11.09
N GLU A 48 4.07 -8.07 10.12
CA GLU A 48 5.41 -8.35 9.58
C GLU A 48 6.50 -7.88 10.54
N ASN A 49 7.65 -8.54 10.45
CA ASN A 49 8.84 -8.11 11.17
C ASN A 49 9.25 -6.69 10.71
N PRO A 50 9.30 -5.69 11.62
CA PRO A 50 9.69 -4.31 11.27
C PRO A 50 11.08 -4.19 10.62
N PHE A 51 11.98 -5.14 10.87
CA PHE A 51 13.30 -5.18 10.21
C PHE A 51 13.23 -5.62 8.75
N ARG A 52 12.20 -6.40 8.38
CA ARG A 52 11.94 -6.81 6.99
C ARG A 52 11.06 -5.79 6.26
N PHE A 53 10.27 -5.03 7.00
CA PHE A 53 9.37 -3.99 6.51
C PHE A 53 9.62 -2.64 7.21
N PRO A 54 10.71 -1.92 6.87
CA PRO A 54 11.17 -0.77 7.64
C PRO A 54 10.51 0.56 7.25
N VAL A 55 9.27 0.54 6.73
CA VAL A 55 8.54 1.76 6.31
C VAL A 55 8.42 2.78 7.45
N PHE A 56 8.23 2.29 8.67
CA PHE A 56 8.19 3.09 9.89
C PHE A 56 9.45 2.92 10.75
N HIS A 57 10.56 2.49 10.14
CA HIS A 57 11.77 2.01 10.81
C HIS A 57 11.51 0.82 11.76
N ALA A 58 12.56 0.40 12.47
CA ALA A 58 12.51 -0.70 13.43
C ALA A 58 13.28 -0.33 14.72
N GLY A 59 12.95 -1.01 15.82
CA GLY A 59 13.64 -0.85 17.10
C GLY A 59 13.34 0.47 17.82
N PRO A 60 14.25 0.98 18.67
CA PRO A 60 14.02 2.18 19.50
C PRO A 60 13.76 3.47 18.72
N ARG A 61 14.06 3.49 17.42
CA ARG A 61 13.85 4.63 16.51
C ARG A 61 12.65 4.41 15.57
N MET A 62 11.77 3.46 15.90
CA MET A 62 10.50 3.27 15.21
C MET A 62 9.66 4.55 15.28
N CYS A 63 8.99 4.88 14.17
CA CYS A 63 8.11 6.03 14.10
C CYS A 63 7.00 5.92 15.16
N LEU A 64 6.99 6.86 16.10
CA LEU A 64 5.94 6.97 17.12
C LEU A 64 4.55 7.18 16.50
N GLY A 65 4.49 7.77 15.30
CA GLY A 65 3.26 8.03 14.56
C GLY A 65 2.75 6.84 13.73
N LYS A 66 3.34 5.65 13.82
CA LYS A 66 2.96 4.49 12.99
C LYS A 66 1.46 4.18 13.06
N ASP A 67 0.93 4.01 14.27
CA ASP A 67 -0.47 3.60 14.44
C ASP A 67 -1.43 4.73 14.04
N MET A 68 -1.06 5.97 14.36
CA MET A 68 -1.79 7.17 13.92
C MET A 68 -1.86 7.25 12.39
N ALA A 69 -0.75 7.02 11.70
CA ALA A 69 -0.70 7.02 10.24
C ALA A 69 -1.64 5.96 9.65
N TYR A 70 -1.65 4.74 10.19
CA TYR A 70 -2.60 3.71 9.76
C TYR A 70 -4.05 4.09 10.02
N VAL A 71 -4.37 4.73 11.15
CA VAL A 71 -5.73 5.21 11.43
C VAL A 71 -6.14 6.26 10.41
N GLN A 72 -5.29 7.25 10.14
CA GLN A 72 -5.55 8.30 9.16
C GLN A 72 -5.73 7.74 7.75
N MET A 73 -4.80 6.89 7.28
CA MET A 73 -4.88 6.27 5.95
C MET A 73 -6.15 5.43 5.80
N LYS A 74 -6.50 4.63 6.82
CA LYS A 74 -7.74 3.84 6.80
C LYS A 74 -8.98 4.71 6.79
N SER A 75 -9.01 5.78 7.58
CA SER A 75 -10.14 6.70 7.65
C SER A 75 -10.37 7.44 6.33
N ILE A 76 -9.30 7.93 5.70
CA ILE A 76 -9.37 8.59 4.39
C ILE A 76 -9.84 7.60 3.33
N ALA A 77 -9.21 6.42 3.24
CA ALA A 77 -9.55 5.42 2.24
C ALA A 77 -11.00 4.92 2.41
N ALA A 78 -11.45 4.66 3.64
CA ALA A 78 -12.83 4.28 3.92
C ALA A 78 -13.80 5.39 3.50
N SER A 79 -13.50 6.66 3.82
CA SER A 79 -14.34 7.80 3.43
C SER A 79 -14.45 7.95 1.92
N VAL A 80 -13.39 7.66 1.17
CA VAL A 80 -13.40 7.71 -0.30
C VAL A 80 -14.22 6.55 -0.88
N ILE A 81 -13.94 5.32 -0.44
CA ILE A 81 -14.59 4.11 -0.96
C ILE A 81 -16.09 4.08 -0.62
N GLU A 82 -16.50 4.59 0.54
CA GLU A 82 -17.91 4.58 0.97
C GLU A 82 -18.76 5.66 0.31
N ARG A 83 -18.15 6.77 -0.14
CA ARG A 83 -18.90 7.96 -0.59
C ARG A 83 -18.81 8.23 -2.08
N PHE A 84 -17.80 7.68 -2.76
CA PHE A 84 -17.53 7.98 -4.15
C PHE A 84 -17.53 6.73 -5.01
N GLU A 85 -18.15 6.82 -6.18
CA GLU A 85 -18.00 5.83 -7.24
C GLU A 85 -16.81 6.24 -8.12
N MET A 86 -15.77 5.40 -8.14
CA MET A 86 -14.54 5.69 -8.87
C MET A 86 -14.60 5.05 -10.26
N ASN A 87 -14.48 5.89 -11.29
CA ASN A 87 -14.38 5.45 -12.68
C ASN A 87 -13.00 5.77 -13.25
N VAL A 88 -12.33 4.76 -13.82
CA VAL A 88 -11.04 4.95 -14.49
C VAL A 88 -11.29 5.57 -15.87
N VAL A 89 -10.80 6.79 -16.07
CA VAL A 89 -11.03 7.59 -17.30
C VAL A 89 -10.17 7.11 -18.47
N ALA A 90 -8.95 6.62 -18.20
CA ALA A 90 -8.04 6.07 -19.21
C ALA A 90 -7.68 4.63 -18.84
N LYS A 91 -8.32 3.65 -19.50
CA LYS A 91 -8.08 2.21 -19.24
C LYS A 91 -6.78 1.71 -19.85
N ASP A 92 -6.28 2.40 -20.88
CA ASP A 92 -5.14 1.95 -21.68
C ASP A 92 -3.86 2.71 -21.33
N THR A 93 -3.87 3.50 -20.26
CA THR A 93 -2.75 4.37 -19.89
C THR A 93 -2.54 4.33 -18.38
N CYS A 94 -1.37 3.86 -17.96
CA CYS A 94 -0.97 3.94 -16.56
C CYS A 94 -1.04 5.41 -16.10
N PRO A 95 -1.62 5.73 -14.93
CA PRO A 95 -2.07 7.08 -14.54
C PRO A 95 -0.97 8.15 -14.34
N GLY A 96 0.26 7.97 -14.85
CA GLY A 96 1.27 9.04 -14.92
C GLY A 96 1.78 9.55 -13.57
N ILE A 97 1.33 8.96 -12.45
CA ILE A 97 1.90 9.17 -11.10
C ILE A 97 3.36 8.64 -11.05
N CYS A 98 3.77 7.91 -12.08
CA CYS A 98 5.15 7.56 -12.36
C CYS A 98 5.87 8.75 -13.05
N PRO A 99 6.84 9.42 -12.41
CA PRO A 99 7.62 10.44 -13.11
C PRO A 99 8.50 9.79 -14.19
N ARG A 100 8.60 10.46 -15.34
CA ARG A 100 9.37 10.03 -16.52
C ARG A 100 10.83 9.70 -16.22
#